data_AF-A0A4R2L5L1-F1
#
_entry.id   AF-A0A4R2L5L1-F1
#
_cell.length_a   1.000
_cell.length_b   1.000
_cell.length_c   1.000
_cell.angle_alpha   90.00
_cell.angle_beta   90.00
_cell.angle_gamma   90.00
#
_symmetry.space_group_name_H-M   'P 1'
#
loop_
_entity.id
_entity.type
_entity.pdbx_description
1 polymer ?
#
loop_
_entity_poly.entity_id
_entity_poly.type
_entity_poly.pdbx_seq_one_letter_code
_entity_poly.pdbx_strand_id
1 'polypeptide(L)'
;MHKPHRARAAWRCAALLGLLTIAAQPAFSATDSARHHHQTHKRSLAKADRDAGQTSRAANGQVGVASYYSSRFAGRRTASGERFNPGELTAAHNSLPIGSLARVTNLRNGKSVVVRINDRGGFQRHGRLVDLSPAAAREIGLTHQGLARVAVKRIDSDS
;
A
#
# COMPACT_ATOMS: atom_id res chain seq x y z
N MET A 1 -28.15 -4.57 -60.23
CA MET A 1 -27.66 -5.95 -60.08
C MET A 1 -27.32 -6.24 -58.64
N HIS A 2 -28.01 -7.24 -58.09
CA HIS A 2 -27.64 -8.19 -57.02
C HIS A 2 -26.88 -7.70 -55.76
N LYS A 3 -27.62 -7.68 -54.63
CA LYS A 3 -27.16 -8.02 -53.26
C LYS A 3 -26.80 -9.53 -53.21
N PRO A 4 -26.42 -10.18 -52.06
CA PRO A 4 -26.11 -9.70 -50.69
C PRO A 4 -24.84 -10.37 -50.11
N HIS A 5 -24.51 -10.18 -48.82
CA HIS A 5 -24.36 -11.32 -47.89
C HIS A 5 -24.49 -10.86 -46.42
N ARG A 6 -25.19 -11.69 -45.65
CA ARG A 6 -25.56 -11.57 -44.24
C ARG A 6 -24.55 -12.32 -43.37
N ALA A 7 -24.45 -11.98 -42.08
CA ALA A 7 -24.59 -12.97 -41.00
C ALA A 7 -24.71 -12.29 -39.64
N ARG A 8 -25.81 -12.57 -38.94
CA ARG A 8 -26.02 -12.32 -37.51
C ARG A 8 -25.73 -13.63 -36.79
N ALA A 9 -24.88 -13.61 -35.76
CA ALA A 9 -24.64 -14.77 -34.90
C ALA A 9 -25.68 -14.77 -33.76
N ALA A 10 -26.40 -15.89 -33.62
CA ALA A 10 -27.39 -16.15 -32.58
C ALA A 10 -27.14 -17.54 -32.01
N TRP A 11 -26.61 -17.64 -30.79
CA TRP A 11 -26.53 -18.87 -29.99
C TRP A 11 -27.22 -18.51 -28.64
N ARG A 12 -28.47 -18.92 -28.38
CA ARG A 12 -28.98 -20.23 -27.90
C ARG A 12 -28.19 -20.76 -26.69
N CYS A 13 -28.80 -20.72 -25.51
CA CYS A 13 -29.32 -21.91 -24.83
C CYS A 13 -30.08 -21.51 -23.55
N ALA A 14 -31.36 -21.89 -23.53
CA ALA A 14 -32.28 -21.66 -22.44
C ALA A 14 -32.22 -22.81 -21.42
N ALA A 15 -32.59 -22.42 -20.19
CA ALA A 15 -32.85 -23.17 -18.97
C ALA A 15 -33.20 -24.68 -19.09
N LEU A 16 -32.67 -25.44 -18.12
CA LEU A 16 -33.29 -26.69 -17.65
C LEU A 16 -33.58 -26.55 -16.14
N LEU A 17 -34.87 -26.62 -15.82
CA LEU A 17 -35.41 -26.78 -14.47
C LEU A 17 -35.20 -28.23 -14.00
N GLY A 18 -34.70 -28.39 -12.77
CA GLY A 18 -34.71 -29.65 -12.03
C GLY A 18 -35.37 -29.44 -10.68
N LEU A 19 -36.64 -29.83 -10.58
CA LEU A 19 -37.43 -29.90 -9.36
C LEU A 19 -37.02 -31.18 -8.61
N LEU A 20 -36.59 -31.10 -7.35
CA LEU A 20 -36.38 -32.29 -6.51
C LEU A 20 -37.11 -32.14 -5.17
N THR A 21 -37.78 -33.23 -4.84
CA THR A 21 -38.86 -33.46 -3.89
C THR A 21 -38.49 -33.35 -2.42
N ILE A 22 -39.48 -32.91 -1.64
CA ILE A 22 -39.56 -32.84 -0.17
C ILE A 22 -39.65 -34.25 0.42
N ALA A 23 -38.79 -34.56 1.39
CA ALA A 23 -39.02 -35.65 2.34
C ALA A 23 -38.86 -35.08 3.76
N ALA A 24 -39.97 -35.08 4.50
CA ALA A 24 -40.03 -34.75 5.92
C ALA A 24 -39.37 -35.88 6.74
N GLN A 25 -38.67 -35.51 7.82
CA GLN A 25 -38.23 -36.43 8.85
C GLN A 25 -38.48 -35.83 10.25
N PRO A 26 -38.69 -36.69 11.27
CA PRO A 26 -39.43 -36.37 12.49
C PRO A 26 -38.58 -35.64 13.54
N ALA A 27 -39.27 -34.93 14.42
CA ALA A 27 -38.72 -34.32 15.62
C ALA A 27 -38.19 -35.38 16.59
N PHE A 28 -36.91 -35.28 16.95
CA PHE A 28 -36.33 -35.98 18.09
C PHE A 28 -35.78 -34.92 19.04
N SER A 29 -36.50 -34.69 20.14
CA SER A 29 -36.00 -33.95 21.29
C SER A 29 -35.00 -34.81 22.03
N ALA A 30 -33.76 -34.33 22.17
CA ALA A 30 -32.81 -34.84 23.14
C ALA A 30 -32.18 -33.66 23.86
N THR A 31 -32.51 -33.55 25.14
CA THR A 31 -31.79 -32.74 26.11
C THR A 31 -30.38 -33.32 26.26
N ASP A 32 -29.34 -32.54 26.00
CA ASP A 32 -28.05 -32.77 26.64
C ASP A 32 -27.37 -31.44 26.98
N SER A 33 -27.38 -31.16 28.27
CA SER A 33 -26.69 -30.05 28.90
C SER A 33 -25.27 -30.51 29.18
N ALA A 34 -24.30 -30.16 28.32
CA ALA A 34 -22.90 -30.37 28.64
C ALA A 34 -21.95 -29.53 27.77
N ARG A 35 -21.17 -28.69 28.46
CA ARG A 35 -19.81 -28.28 28.12
C ARG A 35 -19.67 -27.31 26.93
N HIS A 36 -19.89 -26.02 27.24
CA HIS A 36 -19.21 -24.95 26.53
C HIS A 36 -17.70 -25.02 26.82
N HIS A 37 -17.00 -25.75 25.96
CA HIS A 37 -15.56 -25.74 25.88
C HIS A 37 -15.06 -24.32 25.58
N HIS A 38 -14.38 -23.79 26.59
CA HIS A 38 -13.49 -22.64 26.55
C HIS A 38 -12.45 -22.77 25.42
N GLN A 39 -12.74 -22.22 24.23
CA GLN A 39 -11.80 -22.17 23.12
C GLN A 39 -11.84 -20.81 22.41
N THR A 40 -11.63 -19.72 23.15
CA THR A 40 -11.56 -18.36 22.56
C THR A 40 -10.28 -17.59 22.90
N HIS A 41 -9.37 -18.12 23.72
CA HIS A 41 -8.15 -17.37 24.10
C HIS A 41 -6.87 -17.69 23.31
N LYS A 42 -6.84 -18.74 22.47
CA LYS A 42 -5.62 -19.08 21.70
C LYS A 42 -5.49 -18.41 20.33
N ARG A 43 -6.53 -17.70 19.86
CA ARG A 43 -6.54 -17.08 18.51
C ARG A 43 -6.12 -15.61 18.52
N SER A 44 -6.16 -14.94 19.68
CA SER A 44 -5.72 -13.54 19.84
C SER A 44 -4.21 -13.39 19.96
N LEU A 45 -3.51 -14.33 20.59
CA LEU A 45 -2.05 -14.30 20.74
C LEU A 45 -1.33 -14.45 19.38
N ALA A 46 -1.81 -15.33 18.50
CA ALA A 46 -1.21 -15.56 17.18
C ALA A 46 -1.41 -14.43 16.15
N LYS A 47 -2.17 -13.37 16.50
CA LYS A 47 -2.32 -12.15 15.68
C LYS A 47 -1.34 -11.06 16.12
N ALA A 48 -1.03 -10.97 17.41
CA ALA A 48 -0.06 -10.01 17.94
C ALA A 48 1.38 -10.33 17.47
N ASP A 49 1.76 -11.60 17.47
CA ASP A 49 3.11 -12.01 17.04
C ASP A 49 3.36 -11.80 15.54
N ARG A 50 2.30 -11.85 14.72
CA ARG A 50 2.38 -11.59 13.28
C ARG A 50 2.58 -10.12 12.94
N ASP A 51 2.10 -9.22 13.79
CA ASP A 51 2.29 -7.77 13.63
C ASP A 51 3.72 -7.36 14.06
N ALA A 52 4.23 -7.94 15.15
CA ALA A 52 5.62 -7.77 15.58
C ALA A 52 6.66 -8.33 14.58
N GLY A 53 6.32 -9.39 13.85
CA GLY A 53 7.15 -9.95 12.78
C GLY A 53 7.20 -9.08 11.51
N GLN A 54 6.24 -8.18 11.30
CA GLN A 54 6.22 -7.25 10.16
C GLN A 54 6.94 -5.93 10.47
N THR A 55 6.89 -5.43 11.71
CA THR A 55 7.59 -4.22 12.12
C THR A 55 9.11 -4.37 12.07
N SER A 56 9.65 -5.54 12.46
CA SER A 56 11.09 -5.82 12.41
C SER A 56 11.68 -5.86 10.98
N ARG A 57 10.89 -6.22 9.97
CA ARG A 57 11.35 -6.23 8.57
C ARG A 57 11.38 -4.82 7.94
N ALA A 58 10.57 -3.90 8.45
CA ALA A 58 10.67 -2.46 8.16
C ALA A 58 11.83 -1.77 8.90
N ALA A 59 12.29 -2.33 10.01
CA ALA A 59 13.40 -1.79 10.80
C ALA A 59 14.74 -1.74 10.02
N ASN A 60 14.91 -2.60 9.02
CA ASN A 60 16.11 -2.64 8.17
C ASN A 60 16.12 -1.59 7.03
N GLY A 61 15.06 -0.79 6.88
CA GLY A 61 14.98 0.22 5.82
C GLY A 61 14.93 -0.36 4.39
N GLN A 62 14.50 0.45 3.44
CA GLN A 62 14.41 0.10 2.02
C GLN A 62 15.48 0.86 1.24
N VAL A 63 16.21 0.18 0.37
CA VAL A 63 17.17 0.81 -0.54
C VAL A 63 16.56 0.95 -1.92
N GLY A 64 16.68 2.12 -2.53
CA GLY A 64 16.13 2.36 -3.87
C GLY A 64 16.58 3.69 -4.45
N VAL A 65 15.98 4.08 -5.58
CA VAL A 65 16.28 5.35 -6.26
C VAL A 65 15.39 6.45 -5.69
N ALA A 66 16.00 7.57 -5.31
CA ALA A 66 15.31 8.81 -5.01
C ALA A 66 15.30 9.76 -6.20
N SER A 67 14.23 10.54 -6.33
CA SER A 67 14.24 11.79 -7.09
C SER A 67 13.66 12.92 -6.26
N TYR A 68 13.38 14.07 -6.87
CA TYR A 68 12.65 15.16 -6.21
C TYR A 68 11.64 15.80 -7.15
N TYR A 69 10.55 16.32 -6.58
CA TYR A 69 9.51 16.98 -7.36
C TYR A 69 9.94 18.35 -7.85
N SER A 70 9.47 18.73 -9.05
CA SER A 70 9.64 20.09 -9.57
C SER A 70 8.85 21.10 -8.74
N SER A 71 9.46 22.27 -8.49
CA SER A 71 8.82 23.39 -7.79
C SER A 71 7.53 23.88 -8.45
N ARG A 72 7.31 23.58 -9.74
CA ARG A 72 6.07 23.92 -10.46
C ARG A 72 4.81 23.29 -9.85
N PHE A 73 4.97 22.25 -9.03
CA PHE A 73 3.84 21.60 -8.37
C PHE A 73 3.42 22.30 -7.08
N ALA A 74 4.12 23.38 -6.68
CA ALA A 74 3.80 24.14 -5.47
C ALA A 74 2.30 24.49 -5.41
N GLY A 75 1.70 24.30 -4.23
CA GLY A 75 0.29 24.58 -3.98
C GLY A 75 -0.69 23.50 -4.44
N ARG A 76 -0.27 22.48 -5.21
CA ARG A 76 -1.14 21.35 -5.58
C ARG A 76 -1.43 20.47 -4.36
N ARG A 77 -2.60 19.82 -4.32
CA ARG A 77 -2.93 18.88 -3.24
C ARG A 77 -2.13 17.58 -3.37
N THR A 78 -1.60 17.10 -2.26
CA THR A 78 -0.97 15.78 -2.13
C THR A 78 -2.01 14.73 -1.71
N ALA A 79 -1.59 13.46 -1.60
CA ALA A 79 -2.42 12.37 -1.08
C ALA A 79 -2.80 12.53 0.41
N SER A 80 -2.05 13.31 1.21
CA SER A 80 -2.49 13.67 2.57
C SER A 80 -3.62 14.70 2.58
N GLY A 81 -3.87 15.38 1.45
CA GLY A 81 -4.84 16.47 1.32
C GLY A 81 -4.25 17.86 1.55
N GLU A 82 -3.02 17.95 2.09
CA GLU A 82 -2.32 19.24 2.24
C GLU A 82 -1.80 19.77 0.90
N ARG A 83 -1.42 21.05 0.86
CA ARG A 83 -0.77 21.62 -0.32
C ARG A 83 0.71 21.34 -0.31
N PHE A 84 1.25 20.87 -1.44
CA PHE A 84 2.67 20.66 -1.61
C PHE A 84 3.43 21.99 -1.46
N ASN A 85 4.37 22.01 -0.51
CA ASN A 85 5.28 23.11 -0.28
C ASN A 85 6.72 22.66 -0.59
N PRO A 86 7.37 23.23 -1.61
CA PRO A 86 8.73 22.84 -1.97
C PRO A 86 9.79 23.21 -0.90
N GLY A 87 9.43 24.09 0.05
CA GLY A 87 10.26 24.50 1.19
C GLY A 87 10.21 23.58 2.40
N GLU A 88 9.25 22.66 2.48
CA GLU A 88 9.10 21.75 3.62
C GLU A 88 9.87 20.45 3.44
N LEU A 89 10.26 19.80 4.55
CA LEU A 89 10.92 18.49 4.54
C LEU A 89 9.89 17.37 4.42
N THR A 90 9.35 17.21 3.20
CA THR A 90 8.32 16.23 2.86
C THR A 90 8.75 15.32 1.72
N ALA A 91 8.09 14.18 1.58
CA ALA A 91 8.33 13.23 0.50
C ALA A 91 7.08 12.43 0.12
N ALA A 92 7.02 12.01 -1.15
CA ALA A 92 6.14 10.94 -1.58
C ALA A 92 6.84 9.59 -1.46
N HIS A 93 6.11 8.58 -1.00
CA HIS A 93 6.61 7.21 -0.92
C HIS A 93 5.55 6.22 -1.38
N ASN A 94 6.00 5.08 -1.90
CA ASN A 94 5.12 4.04 -2.46
C ASN A 94 4.23 3.37 -1.40
N SER A 95 4.81 2.98 -0.25
CA SER A 95 4.11 2.17 0.76
C SER A 95 4.07 2.72 2.19
N LEU A 96 5.03 3.58 2.61
CA LEU A 96 5.06 4.11 3.97
C LEU A 96 3.76 4.87 4.33
N PRO A 97 3.23 4.76 5.56
CA PRO A 97 2.01 5.45 5.96
C PRO A 97 2.10 6.97 5.74
N ILE A 98 1.03 7.60 5.25
CA ILE A 98 0.94 9.06 5.25
C ILE A 98 1.03 9.55 6.70
N GLY A 99 1.79 10.63 6.92
CA GLY A 99 2.09 11.21 8.23
C GLY A 99 3.31 10.62 8.92
N SER A 100 3.80 9.45 8.49
CA SER A 100 5.01 8.85 9.09
C SER A 100 6.27 9.67 8.80
N LEU A 101 7.26 9.56 9.70
CA LEU A 101 8.58 10.12 9.50
C LEU A 101 9.51 9.05 8.93
N ALA A 102 10.41 9.47 8.04
CA ALA A 102 11.43 8.61 7.48
C ALA A 102 12.77 9.35 7.39
N ARG A 103 13.86 8.67 7.77
CA ARG A 103 15.22 9.09 7.46
C ARG A 103 15.58 8.63 6.05
N VAL A 104 15.99 9.56 5.21
CA VAL A 104 16.49 9.30 3.85
C VAL A 104 17.97 9.62 3.81
N THR A 105 18.79 8.63 3.50
CA THR A 105 20.25 8.76 3.44
C THR A 105 20.72 8.57 2.00
N ASN A 106 21.42 9.56 1.45
CA ASN A 106 22.08 9.43 0.16
C ASN A 106 23.34 8.57 0.29
N LEU A 107 23.33 7.40 -0.34
CA LEU A 107 24.39 6.40 -0.19
C LEU A 107 25.72 6.83 -0.83
N ARG A 108 25.72 7.83 -1.70
CA ARG A 108 26.94 8.33 -2.34
C ARG A 108 27.76 9.22 -1.41
N ASN A 109 27.11 10.06 -0.61
CA ASN A 109 27.78 11.11 0.18
C ASN A 109 27.52 10.98 1.69
N GLY A 110 26.73 10.00 2.13
CA GLY A 110 26.38 9.76 3.53
C GLY A 110 25.44 10.77 4.16
N LYS A 111 25.03 11.83 3.44
CA LYS A 111 24.13 12.86 3.99
C LYS A 111 22.73 12.29 4.16
N SER A 112 22.06 12.68 5.24
CA SER A 112 20.70 12.22 5.54
C SER A 112 19.78 13.35 5.96
N VAL A 113 18.49 13.18 5.72
CA VAL A 113 17.42 14.10 6.12
C VAL A 113 16.23 13.31 6.65
N VAL A 114 15.54 13.86 7.66
CA VAL A 114 14.27 13.31 8.12
C VAL A 114 13.14 14.04 7.40
N VAL A 115 12.24 13.30 6.79
CA VAL A 115 11.10 13.82 6.05
C VAL A 115 9.80 13.24 6.56
N ARG A 116 8.72 14.01 6.44
CA ARG A 116 7.36 13.51 6.61
C ARG A 116 6.81 12.99 5.30
N ILE A 117 6.22 11.80 5.33
CA ILE A 117 5.56 11.22 4.17
C ILE A 117 4.17 11.85 4.03
N ASN A 118 3.97 12.69 3.02
CA ASN A 118 2.71 13.43 2.83
C ASN A 118 2.02 13.12 1.51
N ASP A 119 2.64 12.31 0.66
CA ASP A 119 2.11 12.03 -0.65
C ASP A 119 2.35 10.57 -1.06
N ARG A 120 1.67 10.16 -2.14
CA ARG A 120 1.80 8.84 -2.75
C ARG A 120 2.49 8.96 -4.09
N GLY A 121 3.44 8.05 -4.30
CA GLY A 121 4.11 7.91 -5.58
C GLY A 121 3.32 7.07 -6.58
N GLY A 122 3.31 7.51 -7.84
CA GLY A 122 2.93 6.70 -9.01
C GLY A 122 4.13 6.15 -9.78
N PHE A 123 5.33 6.17 -9.18
CA PHE A 123 6.60 6.04 -9.87
C PHE A 123 7.29 4.69 -9.70
N GLN A 124 6.58 3.68 -9.19
CA GLN A 124 7.08 2.29 -9.16
C GLN A 124 7.43 1.79 -10.56
N ARG A 125 6.65 2.21 -11.57
CA ARG A 125 6.89 1.92 -12.99
C ARG A 125 8.22 2.48 -13.52
N HIS A 126 8.78 3.48 -12.83
CA HIS A 126 10.05 4.12 -13.16
C HIS A 126 11.18 3.73 -12.20
N GLY A 127 10.98 2.71 -11.36
CA GLY A 127 12.00 2.20 -10.44
C GLY A 127 12.36 3.14 -9.29
N ARG A 128 11.53 4.16 -9.00
CA ARG A 128 11.77 5.10 -7.90
C ARG A 128 11.09 4.62 -6.61
N LEU A 129 11.80 4.79 -5.50
CA LEU A 129 11.33 4.45 -4.15
C LEU A 129 10.69 5.65 -3.47
N VAL A 130 11.30 6.83 -3.61
CA VAL A 130 10.93 8.06 -2.90
C VAL A 130 11.15 9.29 -3.77
N ASP A 131 10.21 10.22 -3.75
CA ASP A 131 10.38 11.54 -4.38
C ASP A 131 10.35 12.62 -3.29
N LEU A 132 11.47 13.31 -3.11
CA LEU A 132 11.66 14.34 -2.09
C LEU A 132 11.09 15.70 -2.52
N SER A 133 10.81 16.57 -1.56
CA SER A 133 10.69 17.99 -1.83
C SER A 133 12.04 18.59 -2.27
N PRO A 134 12.06 19.72 -2.99
CA PRO A 134 13.29 20.46 -3.28
C PRO A 134 14.11 20.80 -2.05
N ALA A 135 13.47 21.14 -0.92
CA ALA A 135 14.18 21.38 0.34
C ALA A 135 14.91 20.14 0.85
N ALA A 136 14.21 19.01 0.98
CA ALA A 136 14.83 17.76 1.44
C ALA A 136 15.92 17.26 0.47
N ALA A 137 15.74 17.47 -0.83
CA ALA A 137 16.73 17.11 -1.85
C ALA A 137 18.04 17.92 -1.71
N ARG A 138 17.97 19.20 -1.30
CA ARG A 138 19.16 20.02 -1.04
C ARG A 138 19.95 19.48 0.15
N GLU A 139 19.27 19.12 1.25
CA GLU A 139 19.91 18.60 2.47
C GLU A 139 20.82 17.39 2.20
N ILE A 140 20.39 16.49 1.31
CA ILE A 140 21.16 15.28 0.96
C ILE A 140 22.02 15.42 -0.31
N GLY A 141 22.08 16.61 -0.91
CA GLY A 141 22.86 16.87 -2.13
C GLY A 141 22.37 16.11 -3.37
N LEU A 142 21.05 15.98 -3.54
CA LEU A 142 20.41 15.31 -4.68
C LEU A 142 20.17 16.24 -5.88
N THR A 143 20.07 17.56 -5.66
CA THR A 143 19.62 18.54 -6.66
C THR A 143 20.44 18.53 -7.97
N HIS A 144 21.77 18.45 -7.87
CA HIS A 144 22.66 18.49 -9.04
C HIS A 144 22.52 17.28 -9.98
N GLN A 145 22.10 16.12 -9.47
CA GLN A 145 22.07 14.88 -10.23
C GLN A 145 20.67 14.46 -10.66
N GLY A 146 19.63 15.00 -10.03
CA GLY A 146 18.24 14.61 -10.28
C GLY A 146 17.84 13.28 -9.64
N LEU A 147 18.74 12.28 -9.65
CA LEU A 147 18.53 10.94 -9.12
C LEU A 147 19.71 10.49 -8.24
N ALA A 148 19.43 9.70 -7.20
CA ALA A 148 20.47 9.03 -6.41
C ALA A 148 19.96 7.73 -5.78
N ARG A 149 20.88 6.80 -5.48
CA ARG A 149 20.56 5.67 -4.60
C ARG A 149 20.51 6.13 -3.15
N VAL A 150 19.43 5.79 -2.47
CA VAL A 150 19.18 6.15 -1.06
C VAL A 150 18.79 4.93 -0.25
N ALA A 151 19.05 5.00 1.06
CA ALA A 151 18.39 4.17 2.06
C ALA A 151 17.27 4.98 2.73
N VAL A 152 16.09 4.39 2.86
CA VAL A 152 14.91 4.98 3.50
C VAL A 152 14.55 4.14 4.72
N LYS A 153 14.62 4.71 5.92
CA LYS A 153 14.24 4.04 7.17
C LYS A 153 13.10 4.79 7.83
N ARG A 154 11.99 4.12 8.11
CA ARG A 154 10.90 4.68 8.91
C ARG A 154 11.41 4.94 10.33
N ILE A 155 11.01 6.07 10.90
CA ILE A 155 11.28 6.42 12.29
C ILE A 155 10.00 6.11 13.07
N ASP A 156 10.12 5.20 14.02
CA ASP A 156 9.05 4.90 14.97
C ASP A 156 9.28 5.73 16.25
N SER A 157 8.20 6.07 16.94
CA SER A 157 8.22 6.96 18.12
C SER A 157 8.89 6.37 19.36
N ASP A 158 9.18 5.07 19.34
CA ASP A 158 9.58 4.30 20.51
C ASP A 158 11.09 3.92 20.47
N SER A 159 11.88 4.62 19.64
CA SER A 159 13.33 4.37 19.41
C SER A 159 14.22 5.49 19.91
#